data_AF-A0A942MX99-F1
#
_entry.id   AF-A0A942MX99-F1
#
_cell.length_a   1.000
_cell.length_b   1.000
_cell.length_c   1.000
_cell.angle_alpha   90.00
_cell.angle_beta   90.00
_cell.angle_gamma   90.00
#
_symmetry.space_group_name_H-M   'P 1'
#
loop_
_entity.id
_entity.type
_entity.pdbx_description
1 polymer ?
#
loop_
_entity_poly.entity_id
_entity_poly.type
_entity_poly.pdbx_seq_one_letter_code
_entity_poly.pdbx_strand_id
1 'polypeptide(L)'
;MYKVVYLPLALNDLREITDYITDVLKAPKAAIDLVDALDDSILKLGQFPYSCRVYQTTQHIETVYRLMPVKNYLVFYAVHECEVEIHRIIYAKMNLEKIMK
;
A
#
# COMPACT_ATOMS: atom_id res chain seq x y z
N MET A 1 -17.10 -0.93 11.22
CA MET A 1 -16.18 -1.32 10.14
C MET A 1 -15.64 -0.03 9.54
N TYR A 2 -14.33 0.10 9.44
CA TYR A 2 -13.67 1.28 8.88
C TYR A 2 -13.86 1.27 7.36
N LYS A 3 -14.08 2.45 6.80
CA LYS A 3 -14.14 2.63 5.35
C LYS A 3 -12.72 2.70 4.80
N VAL A 4 -12.41 1.90 3.79
CA VAL A 4 -11.12 1.98 3.11
C VAL A 4 -11.21 2.98 1.96
N VAL A 5 -10.24 3.88 1.88
CA VAL A 5 -10.13 4.90 0.83
C VAL A 5 -8.74 4.87 0.23
N TYR A 6 -8.65 4.83 -1.10
CA TYR A 6 -7.38 4.97 -1.82
C TYR A 6 -7.15 6.44 -2.17
N LEU A 7 -5.98 6.98 -1.80
CA LEU A 7 -5.58 8.30 -2.24
C LEU A 7 -5.13 8.26 -3.71
N PRO A 8 -5.16 9.41 -4.43
CA PRO A 8 -4.75 9.45 -5.84
C PRO A 8 -3.35 8.89 -6.11
N LEU A 9 -2.40 9.08 -5.19
CA LEU A 9 -1.05 8.53 -5.32
C LEU A 9 -1.03 7.00 -5.22
N ALA A 10 -1.82 6.39 -4.33
CA ALA A 10 -1.93 4.94 -4.25
C ALA A 10 -2.56 4.34 -5.51
N LEU A 11 -3.56 5.01 -6.10
CA LEU A 11 -4.14 4.58 -7.38
C LEU A 11 -3.15 4.69 -8.53
N ASN A 12 -2.31 5.72 -8.54
CA ASN A 12 -1.25 5.86 -9.52
C ASN A 12 -0.16 4.78 -9.34
N ASP A 13 0.26 4.52 -8.10
CA ASP A 13 1.19 3.44 -7.77
C ASP A 13 0.65 2.09 -8.29
N LEU A 14 -0.62 1.77 -8.06
CA LEU A 14 -1.26 0.56 -8.58
C LEU A 14 -1.16 0.46 -10.10
N ARG A 15 -1.52 1.55 -10.81
CA ARG A 15 -1.47 1.59 -12.27
C ARG A 15 -0.04 1.35 -12.78
N GLU A 16 0.94 2.08 -12.25
CA GLU A 16 2.34 1.93 -12.65
C GLU A 16 2.87 0.52 -12.39
N ILE A 17 2.49 -0.08 -11.26
CA ILE A 17 2.86 -1.45 -10.90
C ILE A 17 2.24 -2.45 -11.89
N THR A 18 0.94 -2.34 -12.17
CA THR A 18 0.24 -3.27 -13.07
C THR A 18 0.74 -3.13 -14.50
N ASP A 19 0.95 -1.91 -14.99
CA ASP A 19 1.45 -1.63 -16.33
C ASP A 19 2.89 -2.18 -16.48
N TYR A 20 3.74 -1.96 -15.47
CA TYR A 20 5.09 -2.51 -15.48
C TYR A 20 5.10 -4.05 -15.55
N ILE A 21 4.32 -4.71 -14.70
CA ILE A 21 4.29 -6.18 -14.67
C ILE A 21 3.68 -6.74 -15.97
N THR A 22 2.62 -6.13 -16.47
CA THR A 22 1.89 -6.58 -17.67
C THR A 22 2.69 -6.32 -18.94
N ASP A 23 3.17 -5.09 -19.13
CA ASP A 23 3.69 -4.64 -20.41
C ASP A 23 5.21 -4.73 -20.51
N VAL A 24 5.93 -4.56 -19.39
CA VAL A 24 7.40 -4.65 -19.38
C VAL A 24 7.86 -6.06 -19.06
N LEU A 25 7.34 -6.66 -17.98
CA LEU A 25 7.70 -8.03 -17.60
C LEU A 25 6.94 -9.11 -18.39
N LYS A 26 5.94 -8.72 -19.20
CA LYS A 26 5.09 -9.63 -20.00
C LYS A 26 4.43 -10.71 -19.15
N ALA A 27 4.03 -10.35 -17.92
CA ALA A 27 3.48 -11.26 -16.93
C ALA A 27 2.08 -10.84 -16.46
N PRO A 28 1.07 -10.74 -17.34
CA PRO A 28 -0.27 -10.24 -17.01
C PRO A 28 -0.94 -11.01 -15.87
N LYS A 29 -0.73 -12.33 -15.81
CA LYS A 29 -1.26 -13.16 -14.71
C LYS A 29 -0.67 -12.74 -13.35
N ALA A 30 0.62 -12.40 -13.31
CA ALA A 30 1.24 -11.93 -12.07
C ALA A 30 0.72 -10.56 -11.62
N ALA A 31 0.29 -9.70 -12.56
CA ALA A 31 -0.35 -8.43 -12.23
C ALA A 31 -1.72 -8.66 -11.58
N ILE A 32 -2.54 -9.57 -12.14
CA ILE A 32 -3.84 -9.97 -11.58
C ILE A 32 -3.65 -10.59 -10.18
N ASP A 33 -2.76 -11.57 -10.05
CA ASP A 33 -2.47 -12.24 -8.77
C ASP A 33 -2.00 -11.25 -7.68
N LEU A 34 -1.35 -10.15 -8.08
CA LEU A 34 -0.94 -9.09 -7.17
C LEU A 34 -2.12 -8.21 -6.73
N VAL A 35 -2.98 -7.80 -7.66
CA VAL A 35 -4.18 -6.99 -7.35
C VAL A 35 -5.11 -7.76 -6.41
N ASP A 36 -5.38 -9.04 -6.70
CA ASP A 36 -6.21 -9.89 -5.84
C ASP A 36 -5.64 -9.99 -4.42
N ALA A 37 -4.32 -10.20 -4.32
CA ALA A 37 -3.64 -10.27 -3.01
C ALA A 37 -3.70 -8.93 -2.24
N LEU A 38 -3.64 -7.80 -2.94
CA LEU A 38 -3.78 -6.47 -2.35
C LEU A 38 -5.20 -6.25 -1.83
N ASP A 39 -6.22 -6.52 -2.64
CA ASP A 39 -7.62 -6.36 -2.25
C ASP A 39 -7.97 -7.24 -1.04
N ASP A 40 -7.61 -8.53 -1.06
CA ASP A 40 -7.83 -9.44 0.06
C ASP A 40 -7.18 -8.98 1.37
N SER A 41 -6.02 -8.33 1.26
CA SER A 41 -5.27 -7.83 2.41
C SER A 41 -5.85 -6.51 2.92
N ILE A 42 -6.19 -5.60 2.00
CA ILE A 42 -6.72 -4.27 2.30
C ILE A 42 -8.15 -4.35 2.87
N LEU A 43 -8.99 -5.26 2.38
CA LEU A 43 -10.33 -5.49 2.93
C LEU A 43 -10.29 -5.84 4.43
N LYS A 44 -9.27 -6.58 4.88
CA LYS A 44 -9.09 -6.93 6.30
C LYS A 44 -8.80 -5.71 7.17
N LEU A 45 -8.19 -4.66 6.60
CA LEU A 45 -7.94 -3.41 7.34
C LEU A 45 -9.25 -2.70 7.71
N GLY A 46 -10.33 -2.89 6.95
CA GLY A 46 -11.65 -2.36 7.33
C GLY A 46 -12.17 -2.94 8.66
N GLN A 47 -11.78 -4.17 9.01
CA GLN A 47 -12.13 -4.79 10.29
C GLN A 47 -11.06 -4.58 11.35
N PHE A 48 -9.79 -4.63 10.97
CA PHE A 48 -8.64 -4.57 11.86
C PHE A 48 -7.65 -3.47 11.44
N PRO A 49 -8.03 -2.19 11.48
CA PRO A 49 -7.22 -1.09 10.93
C PRO A 49 -5.90 -0.89 11.68
N TYR A 50 -5.77 -1.39 12.91
CA TYR A 50 -4.56 -1.23 13.72
C TYR A 50 -3.71 -2.50 13.81
N SER A 51 -3.99 -3.54 13.00
CA SER A 51 -3.32 -4.84 13.08
C SER A 51 -1.87 -4.84 12.61
N CYS A 52 -1.48 -3.88 11.76
CA CYS A 52 -0.11 -3.80 11.25
C CYS A 52 0.75 -2.86 12.08
N ARG A 53 2.07 -3.10 12.07
CA ARG A 53 3.04 -2.28 12.78
C ARG A 53 3.06 -0.84 12.27
N VAL A 54 3.32 0.09 13.18
CA VAL A 54 3.60 1.49 12.86
C VAL A 54 4.93 1.58 12.13
N TYR A 55 5.00 2.41 11.09
CA TYR A 55 6.23 2.76 10.42
C TYR A 55 7.06 3.67 11.33
N GLN A 56 8.21 3.18 11.77
CA GLN A 56 9.15 3.95 12.59
C GLN A 56 10.14 4.66 11.67
N THR A 57 10.19 5.97 11.75
CA THR A 57 11.16 6.82 11.06
C THR A 57 11.85 7.74 12.06
N THR A 58 13.07 8.16 11.73
CA THR A 58 13.81 9.19 12.47
C THR A 58 13.41 10.61 12.04
N GLN A 59 12.67 10.75 10.93
CA GLN A 59 12.16 12.03 10.45
C GLN A 59 10.89 12.42 11.19
N HIS A 60 10.69 13.72 11.40
CA HIS A 60 9.46 14.22 12.02
C HIS A 60 8.32 14.15 11.00
N ILE A 61 7.44 13.16 11.17
CA ILE A 61 6.22 13.00 10.37
C ILE A 61 5.02 13.22 11.29
N GLU A 62 4.10 14.11 10.90
CA GLU A 62 2.88 14.37 11.67
C GLU A 62 1.90 13.19 11.62
N THR A 63 1.85 12.48 10.49
CA THR A 63 1.00 11.32 10.27
C THR A 63 1.65 10.02 10.77
N VAL A 64 0.90 9.25 11.57
CA VAL A 64 1.31 7.91 12.01
C VAL A 64 0.97 6.89 10.91
N TYR A 65 1.97 6.56 10.10
CA TYR A 65 1.84 5.53 9.06
C TYR A 65 1.95 4.12 9.63
N ARG A 66 1.28 3.17 8.98
CA ARG A 66 1.39 1.74 9.21
C ARG A 66 1.80 1.03 7.93
N LEU A 67 2.51 -0.08 8.09
CA LEU A 67 3.03 -0.89 6.98
C LEU A 67 2.34 -2.24 6.91
N MET A 68 1.69 -2.51 5.80
CA MET A 68 1.18 -3.84 5.48
C MET A 68 1.97 -4.45 4.31
N PRO A 69 2.78 -5.49 4.56
CA PRO A 69 3.45 -6.23 3.49
C PRO A 69 2.44 -7.07 2.72
N VAL A 70 2.45 -6.96 1.40
CA VAL A 70 1.66 -7.80 0.48
C VAL A 70 2.56 -8.23 -0.67
N LYS A 71 2.84 -9.54 -0.75
CA LYS A 71 3.81 -10.09 -1.71
C LYS A 71 5.16 -9.34 -1.62
N ASN A 72 5.61 -8.74 -2.72
CA ASN A 72 6.84 -7.95 -2.77
C ASN A 72 6.62 -6.44 -2.60
N TYR A 73 5.44 -6.02 -2.14
CA TYR A 73 5.05 -4.62 -1.98
C TYR A 73 4.73 -4.30 -0.53
N LEU A 74 4.84 -3.02 -0.18
CA LEU A 74 4.48 -2.43 1.09
C LEU A 74 3.34 -1.44 0.85
N VAL A 75 2.22 -1.67 1.51
CA VAL A 75 1.10 -0.75 1.56
C VAL A 75 1.29 0.16 2.76
N PHE A 76 1.43 1.46 2.48
CA PHE A 76 1.48 2.51 3.48
C PHE A 76 0.08 3.05 3.67
N TYR A 77 -0.41 3.00 4.90
CA TYR A 77 -1.73 3.48 5.23
C TYR A 77 -1.75 4.23 6.56
N ALA A 78 -2.74 5.08 6.73
CA ALA A 78 -3.03 5.79 7.96
C ALA A 78 -4.48 5.47 8.39
N VAL A 79 -4.77 5.64 9.67
CA VAL A 79 -6.11 5.46 10.21
C VAL A 79 -6.53 6.79 10.80
N HIS A 80 -7.54 7.41 10.21
CA HIS A 80 -8.09 8.70 10.63
C HIS A 80 -9.58 8.52 10.92
N GLU A 81 -10.00 8.87 12.14
CA GLU A 81 -11.39 8.72 12.59
C GLU A 81 -11.95 7.30 12.39
N CYS A 82 -12.74 7.10 11.33
CA CYS A 82 -13.36 5.84 10.91
C CYS A 82 -12.96 5.41 9.49
N GLU A 83 -11.87 5.97 8.96
CA GLU A 83 -11.33 5.68 7.62
C GLU A 83 -9.92 5.10 7.69
N VAL A 84 -9.66 4.12 6.83
CA VAL A 84 -8.32 3.60 6.51
C VAL A 84 -7.93 4.19 5.17
N GLU A 85 -6.96 5.09 5.19
CA GLU A 85 -6.46 5.76 4.00
C GLU A 85 -5.25 5.00 3.48
N ILE A 86 -5.33 4.48 2.26
CA ILE A 86 -4.19 3.91 1.56
C ILE A 86 -3.45 5.05 0.85
N HIS A 87 -2.27 5.38 1.36
CA HIS A 87 -1.49 6.53 0.88
C HIS A 87 -0.58 6.14 -0.28
N ARG A 88 0.16 5.02 -0.16
CA ARG A 88 1.14 4.56 -1.15
C ARG A 88 1.22 3.04 -1.21
N ILE A 89 1.58 2.49 -2.38
CA ILE A 89 1.90 1.07 -2.57
C ILE A 89 3.26 0.98 -3.25
N ILE A 90 4.27 0.50 -2.51
CA ILE A 90 5.67 0.64 -2.92
C ILE A 90 6.34 -0.72 -2.98
N TYR A 91 7.20 -0.94 -3.98
CA TYR A 91 8.00 -2.16 -4.05
C TYR A 91 8.96 -2.26 -2.86
N ALA A 92 8.88 -3.35 -2.09
CA ALA A 92 9.54 -3.49 -0.79
C ALA A 92 11.07 -3.46 -0.84
N LYS A 93 11.66 -3.81 -2.00
CA LYS A 93 13.13 -3.77 -2.20
C LYS A 93 13.62 -2.42 -2.72
N MET A 94 12.72 -1.49 -3.00
CA MET A 94 13.08 -0.13 -3.41
C MET A 94 13.44 0.68 -2.16
N ASN A 95 14.41 1.59 -2.28
CA ASN A 95 14.91 2.34 -1.12
C ASN A 95 13.82 3.30 -0.59
N LEU A 96 13.20 2.94 0.55
CA LEU A 96 12.04 3.63 1.14
C LEU A 96 12.33 5.08 1.52
N GLU A 97 13.58 5.38 1.93
CA GLU A 97 14.01 6.74 2.29
C GLU A 97 13.92 7.74 1.12
N LYS A 98 13.91 7.24 -0.11
CA LYS A 98 13.85 8.08 -1.32
C LYS A 98 12.41 8.43 -1.73
N ILE A 99 11.40 7.77 -1.17
CA ILE A 99 10.01 7.81 -1.65
C ILE A 99 9.08 8.57 -0.69
N MET A 100 9.41 8.60 0.60
CA MET A 100 8.74 9.45 1.58
C MET A 100 9.53 10.75 1.76
N LYS A 101 9.29 11.70 0.85
CA LYS A 101 9.65 13.11 1.03
C LYS A 101 8.38 13.91 1.26
#